data_AF-A0A2V6JR51-F1
#
_entry.id   AF-A0A2V6JR51-F1
#
_cell.length_a   1.000
_cell.length_b   1.000
_cell.length_c   1.000
_cell.angle_alpha   90.00
_cell.angle_beta   90.00
_cell.angle_gamma   90.00
#
_symmetry.space_group_name_H-M   'P 1'
#
loop_
_entity.id
_entity.type
_entity.pdbx_description
1 polymer ?
#
loop_
_entity_poly.entity_id
_entity_poly.type
_entity_poly.pdbx_seq_one_letter_code
_entity_poly.pdbx_strand_id
1 'polypeptide(L)'
;MNSASHPQPVAINLQTGARLALIGLIINIAFAIIKIAGGVFGNAYALIADGMESVLDVAGSIVIWGGLRFAARPPDATHPYGHGKAEPLTAIFVAGIVLVAALALAIESAHTMFLPHSKPASFTLLILLTVVIVKETLFRYVLRFGRSAESIAIEADAWRHRADVLSSIAAFVGISIALAGGEKWRSADNWASIFVCLVISSFGVRILRPALYDILDTAPRGAIVDLVRESASSVPGVVRIDKSLIRKMGLSFYVDLHIEVDGNISVREGHHIAHAVKRAIQESDPRIADVLVHIEPAKKL
;
A
#
# COMPACT_ATOMS: atom_id res chain seq x y z
N MET A 1 -27.99 -16.24 10.69
CA MET A 1 -26.51 -16.19 10.89
C MET A 1 -25.83 -17.00 9.80
N ASN A 2 -25.81 -16.48 8.57
CA ASN A 2 -25.08 -17.07 7.44
C ASN A 2 -24.71 -15.92 6.49
N SER A 3 -23.54 -15.30 6.71
CA SER A 3 -22.78 -14.53 5.70
C SER A 3 -21.61 -13.82 6.39
N ALA A 4 -20.52 -14.53 6.63
CA ALA A 4 -19.26 -13.91 7.06
C ALA A 4 -18.10 -14.48 6.25
N SER A 5 -18.31 -14.67 4.95
CA SER A 5 -17.21 -14.81 4.00
C SER A 5 -16.98 -13.44 3.37
N HIS A 6 -15.72 -13.01 3.27
CA HIS A 6 -15.36 -11.88 2.40
C HIS A 6 -16.03 -12.05 1.03
N PRO A 7 -16.49 -10.96 0.39
CA PRO A 7 -16.94 -11.06 -0.99
C PRO A 7 -15.87 -11.75 -1.83
N GLN A 8 -16.27 -12.76 -2.62
CA GLN A 8 -15.37 -13.55 -3.48
C GLN A 8 -14.28 -12.72 -4.19
N PRO A 9 -14.59 -11.57 -4.83
CA PRO A 9 -13.56 -10.76 -5.51
C PRO A 9 -12.53 -10.12 -4.55
N VAL A 10 -12.94 -9.75 -3.33
CA VAL A 10 -12.04 -9.17 -2.32
C VAL A 10 -11.00 -10.19 -1.85
N ALA A 11 -11.44 -11.41 -1.56
CA ALA A 11 -10.53 -12.48 -1.15
C ALA A 11 -9.52 -12.84 -2.26
N ILE A 12 -9.96 -12.86 -3.52
CA ILE A 12 -9.09 -13.09 -4.68
C ILE A 12 -8.04 -11.99 -4.80
N ASN A 13 -8.42 -10.73 -4.64
CA ASN A 13 -7.49 -9.60 -4.71
C ASN A 13 -6.44 -9.64 -3.60
N LEU A 14 -6.83 -9.93 -2.36
CA LEU A 14 -5.89 -10.07 -1.25
C LEU A 14 -4.92 -11.25 -1.45
N GLN A 15 -5.40 -12.39 -1.92
CA GLN A 15 -4.54 -13.54 -2.23
C GLN A 15 -3.57 -13.25 -3.40
N THR A 16 -4.06 -12.56 -4.43
CA THR A 16 -3.23 -12.14 -5.56
C THR A 16 -2.17 -11.15 -5.09
N GLY A 17 -2.54 -10.18 -4.26
CA GLY A 17 -1.61 -9.28 -3.60
C GLY A 17 -0.54 -9.99 -2.78
N ALA A 18 -0.93 -10.98 -1.97
CA ALA A 18 0.04 -11.79 -1.22
C ALA A 18 0.98 -12.59 -2.13
N ARG A 19 0.51 -13.10 -3.27
CA ARG A 19 1.37 -13.77 -4.26
C ARG A 19 2.36 -12.78 -4.90
N LEU A 20 1.92 -11.57 -5.25
CA LEU A 20 2.80 -10.53 -5.77
C LEU A 20 3.85 -10.11 -4.76
N ALA A 21 3.46 -9.91 -3.49
CA ALA A 21 4.39 -9.61 -2.40
C ALA A 21 5.41 -10.74 -2.20
N LEU A 22 5.01 -12.00 -2.37
CA LEU A 22 5.93 -13.14 -2.29
C LEU A 22 6.94 -13.16 -3.47
N ILE A 23 6.48 -12.87 -4.68
CA ILE A 23 7.36 -12.75 -5.86
C ILE A 23 8.37 -11.60 -5.63
N GLY A 24 7.88 -10.44 -5.17
CA GLY A 24 8.71 -9.30 -4.80
C GLY A 24 9.74 -9.64 -3.72
N LEU A 25 9.34 -10.40 -2.69
CA LEU A 25 10.23 -10.89 -1.63
C LEU A 25 11.37 -11.76 -2.18
N ILE A 26 11.05 -12.74 -3.04
CA ILE A 26 12.06 -13.62 -3.65
C ILE A 26 13.06 -12.81 -4.47
N ILE A 27 12.57 -11.84 -5.25
CA ILE A 27 13.41 -10.96 -6.06
C ILE A 27 14.29 -10.06 -5.17
N ASN A 28 13.76 -9.53 -4.07
CA ASN A 28 14.52 -8.73 -3.11
C ASN A 28 15.65 -9.55 -2.46
N ILE A 29 15.38 -10.80 -2.07
CA ILE A 29 16.40 -11.70 -1.53
C ILE A 29 17.50 -11.96 -2.57
N ALA A 30 17.12 -12.27 -3.80
CA ALA A 30 18.07 -12.50 -4.89
C ALA A 30 18.95 -11.27 -5.14
N PHE A 31 18.36 -10.08 -5.19
CA PHE A 31 19.13 -8.84 -5.39
C PHE A 31 20.00 -8.47 -4.21
N ALA A 32 19.56 -8.67 -2.97
CA ALA A 32 20.41 -8.47 -1.80
C ALA A 32 21.69 -9.32 -1.90
N ILE A 33 21.56 -10.60 -2.27
CA ILE A 33 22.71 -11.50 -2.46
C ILE A 33 23.60 -11.03 -3.62
N ILE A 34 23.01 -10.73 -4.78
CA ILE A 34 23.76 -10.32 -5.98
C ILE A 34 24.51 -9.00 -5.75
N LYS A 35 23.86 -8.01 -5.14
CA LYS A 35 24.45 -6.70 -4.83
C LYS A 35 25.59 -6.85 -3.82
N ILE A 36 25.36 -7.53 -2.69
CA ILE A 36 26.40 -7.72 -1.66
C ILE A 36 27.59 -8.50 -2.23
N ALA A 37 27.36 -9.64 -2.88
CA ALA A 37 28.42 -10.43 -3.47
C ALA A 37 29.18 -9.66 -4.55
N GLY A 38 28.46 -9.02 -5.48
CA GLY A 38 29.06 -8.19 -6.53
C GLY A 38 29.84 -7.01 -5.99
N GLY A 39 29.39 -6.41 -4.90
CA GLY A 39 30.08 -5.33 -4.21
C GLY A 39 31.38 -5.79 -3.55
N VAL A 40 31.38 -6.96 -2.90
CA VAL A 40 32.59 -7.56 -2.31
C VAL A 40 33.60 -7.94 -3.39
N PHE A 41 33.20 -8.68 -4.42
CA PHE A 41 34.10 -9.09 -5.51
C PHE A 41 34.56 -7.90 -6.38
N GLY A 42 33.74 -6.85 -6.46
CA GLY A 42 34.01 -5.65 -7.24
C GLY A 42 34.68 -4.52 -6.46
N ASN A 43 34.99 -4.71 -5.17
CA ASN A 43 35.48 -3.68 -4.26
C ASN A 43 34.64 -2.38 -4.31
N ALA A 44 33.33 -2.53 -4.45
CA ALA A 44 32.38 -1.43 -4.63
C ALA A 44 31.52 -1.25 -3.38
N TYR A 45 31.98 -0.41 -2.44
CA TYR A 45 31.27 -0.15 -1.19
C TYR A 45 29.85 0.38 -1.40
N ALA A 46 29.64 1.26 -2.40
CA ALA A 46 28.32 1.76 -2.75
C ALA A 46 27.34 0.63 -3.16
N LEU A 47 27.82 -0.41 -3.83
CA LEU A 47 27.00 -1.57 -4.19
C LEU A 47 26.71 -2.48 -2.98
N ILE A 48 27.65 -2.58 -2.02
CA ILE A 48 27.42 -3.28 -0.75
C ILE A 48 26.36 -2.55 0.07
N ALA A 49 26.45 -1.22 0.17
CA ALA A 49 25.49 -0.39 0.90
C ALA A 49 24.07 -0.51 0.31
N ASP A 50 23.94 -0.39 -1.02
CA ASP A 50 22.68 -0.64 -1.76
C ASP A 50 22.17 -2.10 -1.57
N GLY A 51 23.09 -3.06 -1.42
CA GLY A 51 22.77 -4.44 -1.04
C GLY A 51 22.23 -4.58 0.39
N MET A 52 22.76 -3.84 1.35
CA MET A 52 22.25 -3.80 2.74
C MET A 52 20.86 -3.17 2.81
N GLU A 53 20.60 -2.13 2.00
CA GLU A 53 19.25 -1.57 1.86
C GLU A 53 18.27 -2.62 1.33
N SER A 54 18.68 -3.40 0.32
CA SER A 54 17.86 -4.52 -0.17
C SER A 54 17.57 -5.59 0.90
N VAL A 55 18.42 -5.76 1.92
CA VAL A 55 18.13 -6.63 3.08
C VAL A 55 17.03 -6.04 3.97
N LEU A 56 17.04 -4.73 4.22
CA LEU A 56 15.96 -4.05 4.95
C LEU A 56 14.63 -4.15 4.19
N ASP A 57 14.68 -4.07 2.87
CA ASP A 57 13.53 -4.29 1.99
C ASP A 57 12.95 -5.70 2.11
N VAL A 58 13.79 -6.73 2.26
CA VAL A 58 13.33 -8.11 2.52
C VAL A 58 12.49 -8.17 3.80
N ALA A 59 12.93 -7.51 4.88
CA ALA A 59 12.15 -7.43 6.12
C ALA A 59 10.80 -6.72 5.88
N GLY A 60 10.81 -5.60 5.15
CA GLY A 60 9.58 -4.91 4.74
C GLY A 60 8.66 -5.77 3.87
N SER A 61 9.19 -6.59 2.97
CA SER A 61 8.41 -7.52 2.12
C SER A 61 7.79 -8.66 2.93
N ILE A 62 8.48 -9.18 3.94
CA ILE A 62 7.92 -10.17 4.87
C ILE A 62 6.72 -9.58 5.61
N VAL A 63 6.83 -8.32 6.06
CA VAL A 63 5.72 -7.64 6.75
C VAL A 63 4.54 -7.43 5.81
N ILE A 64 4.75 -7.00 4.56
CA ILE A 64 3.66 -6.87 3.58
C ILE A 64 2.99 -8.21 3.30
N TRP A 65 3.78 -9.24 2.99
CA TRP A 65 3.27 -10.56 2.69
C TRP A 65 2.47 -11.15 3.86
N GLY A 66 3.03 -11.08 5.07
CA GLY A 66 2.39 -11.56 6.29
C GLY A 66 1.13 -10.77 6.64
N GLY A 67 1.18 -9.44 6.51
CA GLY A 67 0.08 -8.52 6.74
C GLY A 67 -1.10 -8.74 5.80
N LEU A 68 -0.83 -8.88 4.49
CA LEU A 68 -1.85 -9.22 3.49
C LEU A 68 -2.46 -10.60 3.74
N ARG A 69 -1.64 -11.60 4.08
CA ARG A 69 -2.12 -12.95 4.41
C ARG A 69 -3.00 -12.94 5.66
N PHE A 70 -2.65 -12.14 6.66
CA PHE A 70 -3.45 -11.98 7.87
C PHE A 70 -4.75 -11.21 7.58
N ALA A 71 -4.70 -10.14 6.79
CA ALA A 71 -5.88 -9.39 6.36
C ALA A 71 -6.88 -10.23 5.55
N ALA A 72 -6.38 -11.20 4.77
CA ALA A 72 -7.18 -12.13 3.99
C ALA A 72 -7.94 -13.18 4.83
N ARG A 73 -7.67 -13.26 6.15
CA ARG A 73 -8.39 -14.20 7.02
C ARG A 73 -9.87 -13.81 7.12
N PRO A 74 -10.79 -14.80 7.08
CA PRO A 74 -12.20 -14.53 7.32
C PRO A 74 -12.42 -14.00 8.75
N PRO A 75 -13.59 -13.40 9.01
CA PRO A 75 -14.06 -13.10 10.36
C PRO A 75 -14.02 -14.30 11.30
N ASP A 76 -13.70 -14.05 12.56
CA ASP A 76 -13.71 -15.04 13.65
C ASP A 76 -14.37 -14.47 14.92
N ALA A 77 -14.39 -15.25 15.99
CA ALA A 77 -15.04 -14.85 17.24
C ALA A 77 -14.39 -13.62 17.92
N THR A 78 -13.09 -13.38 17.69
CA THR A 78 -12.35 -12.23 18.23
C THR A 78 -12.40 -11.02 17.30
N HIS A 79 -12.60 -11.24 16.00
CA HIS A 79 -12.71 -10.21 14.98
C HIS A 79 -13.98 -10.44 14.12
N PRO A 80 -15.16 -10.05 14.61
CA PRO A 80 -16.44 -10.30 13.93
C PRO A 80 -16.58 -9.58 12.57
N TYR A 81 -15.84 -8.49 12.37
CA TYR A 81 -15.77 -7.75 11.10
C TYR A 81 -14.59 -8.17 10.21
N GLY A 82 -13.86 -9.21 10.60
CA GLY A 82 -12.68 -9.69 9.87
C GLY A 82 -11.40 -8.93 10.21
N HIS A 83 -10.35 -9.31 9.49
CA HIS A 83 -8.97 -8.88 9.75
C HIS A 83 -8.48 -7.77 8.80
N GLY A 84 -9.38 -7.16 8.01
CA GLY A 84 -9.03 -6.22 6.95
C GLY A 84 -8.19 -5.01 7.42
N LYS A 85 -8.38 -4.56 8.67
CA LYS A 85 -7.58 -3.47 9.27
C LYS A 85 -6.08 -3.79 9.39
N ALA A 86 -5.68 -5.05 9.30
CA ALA A 86 -4.26 -5.41 9.26
C ALA A 86 -3.55 -4.89 8.01
N GLU A 87 -4.28 -4.65 6.91
CA GLU A 87 -3.71 -4.08 5.69
C GLU A 87 -3.17 -2.65 5.90
N PRO A 88 -3.98 -1.65 6.33
CA PRO A 88 -3.46 -0.31 6.58
C PRO A 88 -2.44 -0.28 7.73
N LEU A 89 -2.57 -1.13 8.75
CA LEU A 89 -1.54 -1.28 9.80
C LEU A 89 -0.18 -1.70 9.22
N THR A 90 -0.21 -2.65 8.29
CA THR A 90 0.99 -3.12 7.59
C THR A 90 1.62 -2.00 6.77
N ALA A 91 0.80 -1.22 6.05
CA ALA A 91 1.27 -0.06 5.29
C ALA A 91 1.90 1.02 6.19
N ILE A 92 1.32 1.29 7.37
CA ILE A 92 1.90 2.22 8.37
C ILE A 92 3.27 1.72 8.84
N PHE A 93 3.38 0.43 9.18
CA PHE A 93 4.64 -0.16 9.63
C PHE A 93 5.73 -0.06 8.56
N VAL A 94 5.37 -0.38 7.31
CA VAL A 94 6.29 -0.27 6.16
C VAL A 94 6.68 1.18 5.91
N ALA A 95 5.75 2.11 5.94
CA ALA A 95 6.06 3.53 5.79
C ALA A 95 7.02 4.02 6.88
N GLY A 96 6.84 3.55 8.12
CA GLY A 96 7.78 3.80 9.21
C GLY A 96 9.19 3.28 8.92
N ILE A 97 9.32 2.04 8.44
CA ILE A 97 10.62 1.48 8.02
C ILE A 97 11.26 2.34 6.93
N VAL A 98 10.50 2.72 5.90
CA VAL A 98 11.02 3.55 4.79
C VAL A 98 11.51 4.90 5.28
N LEU A 99 10.76 5.56 6.18
CA LEU A 99 11.15 6.86 6.75
C LEU A 99 12.40 6.75 7.64
N VAL A 100 12.48 5.70 8.46
CA VAL A 100 13.67 5.44 9.30
C VAL A 100 14.88 5.12 8.42
N ALA A 101 14.72 4.31 7.37
CA ALA A 101 15.77 3.99 6.43
C ALA A 101 16.27 5.24 5.69
N ALA A 102 15.35 6.09 5.20
CA ALA A 102 15.71 7.35 4.55
C ALA A 102 16.47 8.30 5.50
N LEU A 103 16.06 8.37 6.77
CA LEU A 103 16.77 9.15 7.78
C LEU A 103 18.15 8.58 8.09
N ALA A 104 18.26 7.25 8.25
CA ALA A 104 19.53 6.57 8.47
C ALA A 104 20.49 6.79 7.30
N LEU A 105 20.01 6.69 6.06
CA LEU A 105 20.78 6.98 4.85
C LEU A 105 21.23 8.45 4.79
N ALA A 106 20.37 9.39 5.20
CA ALA A 106 20.73 10.81 5.25
C ALA A 106 21.82 11.09 6.29
N ILE A 107 21.73 10.47 7.47
CA ILE A 107 22.74 10.58 8.54
C ILE A 107 24.05 9.96 8.08
N GLU A 108 24.01 8.74 7.54
CA GLU A 108 25.19 8.03 7.05
C GLU A 108 25.87 8.83 5.93
N SER A 109 25.10 9.32 4.95
CA SER A 109 25.62 10.15 3.85
C SER A 109 26.35 11.41 4.35
N ALA A 110 25.95 11.96 5.51
CA ALA A 110 26.64 13.09 6.13
C ALA A 110 27.95 12.68 6.81
N HIS A 111 28.06 11.44 7.31
CA HIS A 111 29.24 10.92 8.01
C HIS A 111 30.30 10.31 7.07
N THR A 112 29.90 9.57 6.03
CA THR A 112 30.82 8.84 5.14
C THR A 112 31.52 9.72 4.10
N MET A 113 31.24 11.04 4.11
CA MET A 113 31.70 12.08 3.19
C MET A 113 33.25 12.18 3.04
N PHE A 114 34.02 11.52 3.91
CA PHE A 114 35.48 11.68 4.03
C PHE A 114 36.31 10.40 3.85
N LEU A 115 35.71 9.25 3.52
CA LEU A 115 36.46 8.00 3.36
C LEU A 115 36.96 7.80 1.92
N PRO A 116 38.27 7.64 1.69
CA PRO A 116 38.80 7.28 0.38
C PRO A 116 38.45 5.82 0.06
N HIS A 117 37.76 5.61 -1.05
CA HIS A 117 37.36 4.28 -1.51
C HIS A 117 38.23 3.83 -2.68
N SER A 118 38.57 2.54 -2.69
CA SER A 118 39.20 1.83 -3.80
C SER A 118 38.40 2.03 -5.10
N LYS A 119 39.08 2.03 -6.25
CA LYS A 119 38.40 2.12 -7.55
C LYS A 119 37.46 0.90 -7.73
N PRO A 120 36.14 1.12 -7.91
CA PRO A 120 35.20 0.02 -8.12
C PRO A 120 35.49 -0.72 -9.43
N ALA A 121 35.15 -2.01 -9.50
CA ALA A 121 35.19 -2.75 -10.77
C ALA A 121 34.01 -2.38 -11.68
N SER A 122 34.24 -2.26 -12.98
CA SER A 122 33.23 -1.80 -13.96
C SER A 122 32.01 -2.72 -14.10
N PHE A 123 32.13 -4.02 -13.79
CA PHE A 123 31.00 -4.97 -13.85
C PHE A 123 29.88 -4.63 -12.84
N THR A 124 30.19 -3.87 -11.78
CA THR A 124 29.23 -3.46 -10.74
C THR A 124 28.12 -2.56 -11.30
N LEU A 125 28.42 -1.79 -12.36
CA LEU A 125 27.44 -0.97 -13.08
C LEU A 125 26.40 -1.83 -13.82
N LEU A 126 26.81 -2.99 -14.37
CA LEU A 126 25.88 -3.90 -15.06
C LEU A 126 24.89 -4.52 -14.07
N ILE A 127 25.35 -4.83 -12.85
CA ILE A 127 24.49 -5.32 -11.77
C ILE A 127 23.43 -4.27 -11.43
N LEU A 128 23.83 -3.03 -11.17
CA LEU A 128 22.90 -1.94 -10.84
C LEU A 128 21.92 -1.65 -11.97
N LEU A 129 22.38 -1.63 -13.23
CA LEU A 129 21.49 -1.45 -14.37
C LEU A 129 20.43 -2.56 -14.45
N THR A 130 20.83 -3.80 -14.17
CA THR A 130 19.92 -4.96 -14.16
C THR A 130 18.87 -4.81 -13.05
N VAL A 131 19.30 -4.44 -11.84
CA VAL A 131 18.41 -4.17 -10.70
C VAL A 131 17.38 -3.10 -11.06
N VAL A 132 17.84 -1.96 -11.59
CA VAL A 132 16.99 -0.81 -11.96
C VAL A 132 15.90 -1.23 -12.95
N ILE A 133 16.26 -1.97 -14.00
CA ILE A 133 15.29 -2.41 -15.02
C ILE A 133 14.23 -3.35 -14.40
N VAL A 134 14.66 -4.33 -13.61
CA VAL A 134 13.77 -5.32 -13.01
C VAL A 134 12.85 -4.65 -11.98
N LYS A 135 13.40 -3.85 -11.06
CA LYS A 135 12.63 -3.17 -10.01
C LYS A 135 11.67 -2.12 -10.58
N GLU A 136 12.05 -1.41 -11.63
CA GLU A 136 11.14 -0.48 -12.32
C GLU A 136 9.98 -1.22 -12.99
N THR A 137 10.24 -2.41 -13.57
CA THR A 137 9.19 -3.25 -14.14
C THR A 137 8.23 -3.75 -13.07
N LEU A 138 8.77 -4.22 -11.93
CA LEU A 138 7.96 -4.61 -10.77
C LEU A 138 7.13 -3.45 -10.25
N PHE A 139 7.73 -2.28 -10.04
CA PHE A 139 7.02 -1.08 -9.59
C PHE A 139 5.79 -0.79 -10.45
N ARG A 140 5.94 -0.76 -11.77
CA ARG A 140 4.82 -0.48 -12.68
C ARG A 140 3.72 -1.52 -12.60
N TYR A 141 4.09 -2.79 -12.53
CA TYR A 141 3.13 -3.90 -12.45
C TYR A 141 2.38 -3.90 -11.11
N VAL A 142 3.12 -3.85 -10.00
CA VAL A 142 2.57 -3.88 -8.64
C VAL A 142 1.75 -2.62 -8.36
N LEU A 143 2.19 -1.43 -8.79
CA LEU A 143 1.43 -0.19 -8.63
C LEU A 143 0.10 -0.24 -9.39
N ARG A 144 0.10 -0.76 -10.62
CA ARG A 144 -1.12 -0.89 -11.42
C ARG A 144 -2.11 -1.82 -10.72
N PHE A 145 -1.64 -2.97 -10.22
CA PHE A 145 -2.47 -3.90 -9.48
C PHE A 145 -2.99 -3.29 -8.17
N GLY A 146 -2.11 -2.68 -7.37
CA GLY A 146 -2.46 -2.04 -6.11
C GLY A 146 -3.56 -1.00 -6.27
N ARG A 147 -3.46 -0.15 -7.29
CA ARG A 147 -4.52 0.83 -7.61
C ARG A 147 -5.81 0.19 -8.07
N SER A 148 -5.76 -0.83 -8.94
CA SER A 148 -6.97 -1.50 -9.42
C SER A 148 -7.69 -2.28 -8.32
N ALA A 149 -6.94 -2.81 -7.36
CA ALA A 149 -7.46 -3.53 -6.21
C ALA A 149 -7.81 -2.59 -5.04
N GLU A 150 -7.51 -1.29 -5.16
CA GLU A 150 -7.55 -0.29 -4.07
C GLU A 150 -6.83 -0.73 -2.79
N SER A 151 -5.70 -1.43 -2.95
CA SER A 151 -4.91 -1.97 -1.84
C SER A 151 -3.78 -1.05 -1.43
N ILE A 152 -3.86 -0.51 -0.22
CA ILE A 152 -2.85 0.40 0.32
C ILE A 152 -1.55 -0.35 0.61
N ALA A 153 -1.63 -1.59 1.10
CA ALA A 153 -0.42 -2.37 1.38
C ALA A 153 0.35 -2.74 0.10
N ILE A 154 -0.36 -3.02 -1.01
CA ILE A 154 0.30 -3.31 -2.29
C ILE A 154 0.85 -2.04 -2.93
N GLU A 155 0.13 -0.92 -2.84
CA GLU A 155 0.69 0.37 -3.26
C GLU A 155 1.96 0.73 -2.46
N ALA A 156 1.99 0.43 -1.15
CA ALA A 156 3.17 0.59 -0.32
C ALA A 156 4.36 -0.24 -0.83
N ASP A 157 4.12 -1.51 -1.20
CA ASP A 157 5.14 -2.39 -1.80
C ASP A 157 5.70 -1.81 -3.10
N ALA A 158 4.82 -1.30 -3.96
CA ALA A 158 5.22 -0.68 -5.23
C ALA A 158 6.12 0.55 -4.99
N TRP A 159 5.70 1.47 -4.13
CA TRP A 159 6.48 2.68 -3.83
C TRP A 159 7.84 2.36 -3.21
N ARG A 160 7.97 1.25 -2.47
CA ARG A 160 9.26 0.75 -2.00
C ARG A 160 10.13 0.25 -3.15
N HIS A 161 9.59 -0.52 -4.10
CA HIS A 161 10.35 -0.88 -5.31
C HIS A 161 10.86 0.37 -6.05
N ARG A 162 10.06 1.45 -6.07
CA ARG A 162 10.49 2.73 -6.65
C ARG A 162 11.58 3.43 -5.85
N ALA A 163 11.58 3.31 -4.52
CA ALA A 163 12.66 3.83 -3.66
C ALA A 163 13.99 3.12 -3.98
N ASP A 164 14.00 1.79 -4.07
CA ASP A 164 15.19 1.00 -4.41
C ASP A 164 15.69 1.28 -5.85
N VAL A 165 14.80 1.55 -6.81
CA VAL A 165 15.22 2.05 -8.14
C VAL A 165 16.02 3.35 -8.02
N LEU A 166 15.57 4.29 -7.18
CA LEU A 166 16.25 5.58 -7.02
C LEU A 166 17.58 5.44 -6.28
N SER A 167 17.64 4.60 -5.23
CA SER A 167 18.90 4.37 -4.52
C SER A 167 19.92 3.63 -5.40
N SER A 168 19.49 2.62 -6.17
CA SER A 168 20.35 1.93 -7.13
C SER A 168 20.81 2.84 -8.28
N ILE A 169 19.98 3.78 -8.76
CA ILE A 169 20.41 4.81 -9.72
C ILE A 169 21.45 5.73 -9.08
N ALA A 170 21.26 6.15 -7.83
CA ALA A 170 22.22 6.98 -7.12
C ALA A 170 23.57 6.29 -6.98
N ALA A 171 23.57 5.00 -6.58
CA ALA A 171 24.77 4.18 -6.52
C ALA A 171 25.43 4.03 -7.91
N PHE A 172 24.65 3.86 -8.98
CA PHE A 172 25.16 3.76 -10.35
C PHE A 172 25.87 5.04 -10.78
N VAL A 173 25.25 6.20 -10.51
CA VAL A 173 25.83 7.51 -10.80
C VAL A 173 27.10 7.72 -9.97
N GLY A 174 27.08 7.42 -8.67
CA GLY A 174 28.24 7.54 -7.78
C GLY A 174 29.43 6.70 -8.25
N ILE A 175 29.20 5.43 -8.60
CA ILE A 175 30.24 4.54 -9.16
C ILE A 175 30.74 5.05 -10.51
N SER A 176 29.85 5.53 -11.39
CA SER A 176 30.23 6.06 -12.71
C SER A 176 31.12 7.30 -12.58
N ILE A 177 30.80 8.21 -11.65
CA ILE A 177 31.62 9.39 -11.35
C ILE A 177 32.98 8.98 -10.79
N ALA A 178 33.02 8.02 -9.86
CA ALA A 178 34.26 7.50 -9.29
C ALA A 178 35.19 6.87 -10.37
N LEU A 179 34.61 6.24 -11.39
CA LEU A 179 35.34 5.65 -12.51
C LEU A 179 35.84 6.70 -13.53
N ALA A 180 35.04 7.71 -13.85
CA ALA A 180 35.33 8.66 -14.93
C ALA A 180 36.01 9.97 -14.48
N GLY A 181 35.67 10.50 -13.29
CA GLY A 181 35.92 11.91 -12.94
C GLY A 181 37.10 12.19 -11.99
N GLY A 182 37.66 11.16 -11.34
CA GLY A 182 38.67 11.35 -10.29
C GLY A 182 38.18 12.18 -9.09
N GLU A 183 39.07 12.53 -8.15
CA GLU A 183 38.73 13.17 -6.85
C GLU A 183 38.00 14.52 -6.94
N LYS A 184 37.99 15.20 -8.10
CA LYS A 184 37.42 16.54 -8.28
C LYS A 184 35.89 16.61 -8.25
N TRP A 185 35.19 15.49 -8.45
CA TRP A 185 33.72 15.45 -8.50
C TRP A 185 33.06 14.92 -7.21
N ARG A 186 33.84 14.69 -6.15
CA ARG A 186 33.37 14.09 -4.88
C ARG A 186 32.28 14.94 -4.19
N SER A 187 32.21 16.24 -4.42
CA SER A 187 31.18 17.13 -3.83
C SER A 187 29.82 17.07 -4.53
N ALA A 188 29.74 16.58 -5.77
CA ALA A 188 28.46 16.42 -6.49
C ALA A 188 27.61 15.29 -5.91
N ASP A 189 28.25 14.30 -5.28
CA ASP A 189 27.64 13.12 -4.67
C ASP A 189 26.75 13.47 -3.47
N ASN A 190 27.16 14.45 -2.66
CA ASN A 190 26.47 14.82 -1.41
C ASN A 190 25.11 15.48 -1.63
N TRP A 191 25.00 16.35 -2.64
CA TRP A 191 23.71 16.97 -2.98
C TRP A 191 22.75 15.95 -3.60
N ALA A 192 23.29 14.99 -4.35
CA ALA A 192 22.50 13.90 -4.93
C ALA A 192 21.95 12.96 -3.84
N SER A 193 22.76 12.59 -2.84
CA SER A 193 22.32 11.71 -1.75
C SER A 193 21.24 12.35 -0.88
N ILE A 194 21.38 13.64 -0.52
CA ILE A 194 20.34 14.39 0.21
C ILE A 194 19.05 14.47 -0.61
N PHE A 195 19.16 14.77 -1.90
CA PHE A 195 18.00 14.82 -2.79
C PHE A 195 17.28 13.47 -2.86
N VAL A 196 18.02 12.37 -3.01
CA VAL A 196 17.45 11.01 -3.01
C VAL A 196 16.75 10.71 -1.68
N CYS A 197 17.36 11.04 -0.54
CA CYS A 197 16.75 10.86 0.78
C CYS A 197 15.43 11.65 0.93
N LEU A 198 15.37 12.88 0.40
CA LEU A 198 14.14 13.67 0.38
C LEU A 198 13.05 13.02 -0.47
N VAL A 199 13.42 12.49 -1.64
CA VAL A 199 12.47 11.80 -2.52
C VAL A 199 11.95 10.51 -1.88
N ILE A 200 12.82 9.68 -1.28
CA ILE A 200 12.40 8.46 -0.56
C ILE A 200 11.50 8.82 0.63
N SER A 201 11.85 9.86 1.38
CA SER A 201 11.01 10.35 2.49
C SER A 201 9.62 10.78 2.01
N SER A 202 9.54 11.41 0.84
CA SER A 202 8.25 11.77 0.23
C SER A 202 7.39 10.53 -0.09
N PHE A 203 8.01 9.40 -0.47
CA PHE A 203 7.31 8.14 -0.67
C PHE A 203 6.82 7.56 0.65
N GLY A 204 7.64 7.59 1.70
CA GLY A 204 7.23 7.20 3.06
C GLY A 204 5.98 7.97 3.51
N VAL A 205 5.96 9.30 3.37
CA VAL A 205 4.79 10.13 3.69
C VAL A 205 3.59 9.80 2.79
N ARG A 206 3.83 9.56 1.50
CA ARG A 206 2.79 9.21 0.52
C ARG A 206 2.10 7.89 0.86
N ILE A 207 2.83 6.92 1.41
CA ILE A 207 2.28 5.64 1.89
C ILE A 207 1.56 5.83 3.23
N LEU A 208 2.19 6.57 4.15
CA LEU A 208 1.70 6.72 5.52
C LEU A 208 0.34 7.42 5.58
N ARG A 209 0.15 8.48 4.80
CA ARG A 209 -1.04 9.34 4.89
C ARG A 209 -2.35 8.61 4.56
N PRO A 210 -2.50 7.89 3.43
CA PRO A 210 -3.69 7.09 3.16
C PRO A 210 -3.91 6.00 4.22
N ALA A 211 -2.85 5.34 4.67
CA ALA A 211 -2.96 4.27 5.65
C ALA A 211 -3.48 4.76 7.02
N LEU A 212 -3.04 5.95 7.45
CA LEU A 212 -3.58 6.60 8.65
C LEU A 212 -5.06 6.97 8.48
N TYR A 213 -5.46 7.50 7.32
CA TYR A 213 -6.87 7.82 7.05
C TYR A 213 -7.77 6.59 7.09
N ASP A 214 -7.30 5.46 6.57
CA ASP A 214 -8.03 4.18 6.61
C ASP A 214 -8.18 3.64 8.04
N ILE A 215 -7.21 3.84 8.92
CA ILE A 215 -7.34 3.48 10.35
C ILE A 215 -8.32 4.40 11.08
N LEU A 216 -8.33 5.68 10.73
CA LEU A 216 -9.22 6.68 11.35
C LEU A 216 -10.68 6.61 10.84
N ASP A 217 -11.04 5.56 10.08
CA ASP A 217 -12.36 5.40 9.45
C ASP A 217 -12.77 6.63 8.63
N THR A 218 -11.80 7.23 7.92
CA THR A 218 -12.09 8.36 7.04
C THR A 218 -13.05 7.94 5.94
N ALA A 219 -14.12 8.71 5.75
CA ALA A 219 -15.11 8.41 4.73
C ALA A 219 -14.43 8.32 3.35
N PRO A 220 -14.72 7.27 2.55
CA PRO A 220 -14.18 7.16 1.21
C PRO A 220 -14.69 8.32 0.35
N ARG A 221 -13.91 8.69 -0.65
CA ARG A 221 -14.26 9.73 -1.62
C ARG A 221 -14.59 9.11 -2.97
N GLY A 222 -15.36 9.84 -3.77
CA GLY A 222 -15.64 9.47 -5.16
C GLY A 222 -16.86 8.58 -5.33
N ALA A 223 -16.86 7.81 -6.41
CA ALA A 223 -18.05 7.16 -6.97
C ALA A 223 -18.77 6.20 -6.01
N ILE A 224 -18.08 5.60 -5.03
CA ILE A 224 -18.72 4.65 -4.11
C ILE A 224 -19.78 5.33 -3.23
N VAL A 225 -19.57 6.60 -2.84
CA VAL A 225 -20.53 7.33 -2.00
C VAL A 225 -21.81 7.63 -2.79
N ASP A 226 -21.64 8.07 -4.04
CA ASP A 226 -22.76 8.39 -4.92
C ASP A 226 -23.51 7.13 -5.31
N LEU A 227 -22.80 6.04 -5.63
CA LEU A 227 -23.37 4.73 -5.92
C LEU A 227 -24.23 4.19 -4.76
N VAL A 228 -23.74 4.29 -3.52
CA VAL A 228 -24.50 3.85 -2.33
C VAL A 228 -25.77 4.67 -2.16
N ARG A 229 -25.70 6.00 -2.36
CA ARG A 229 -26.88 6.87 -2.24
C ARG A 229 -27.89 6.61 -3.35
N GLU A 230 -27.44 6.51 -4.60
CA GLU A 230 -28.30 6.24 -5.75
C GLU A 230 -28.97 4.87 -5.63
N SER A 231 -28.22 3.84 -5.24
CA SER A 231 -28.75 2.48 -5.03
C SER A 231 -29.76 2.42 -3.89
N ALA A 232 -29.56 3.19 -2.82
CA ALA A 232 -30.52 3.28 -1.72
C ALA A 232 -31.79 4.04 -2.13
N SER A 233 -31.64 5.16 -2.85
CA SER A 233 -32.76 5.99 -3.31
C SER A 233 -33.61 5.34 -4.41
N SER A 234 -33.08 4.36 -5.13
CA SER A 234 -33.84 3.64 -6.17
C SER A 234 -34.85 2.63 -5.61
N VAL A 235 -34.77 2.30 -4.32
CA VAL A 235 -35.67 1.33 -3.68
C VAL A 235 -37.03 1.95 -3.36
N PRO A 236 -38.14 1.34 -3.83
CA PRO A 236 -39.49 1.81 -3.51
C PRO A 236 -39.75 1.86 -2.00
N GLY A 237 -40.35 2.96 -1.54
CA GLY A 237 -40.65 3.19 -0.11
C GLY A 237 -39.58 4.00 0.62
N VAL A 238 -38.40 4.22 0.03
CA VAL A 238 -37.41 5.17 0.55
C VAL A 238 -37.83 6.59 0.16
N VAL A 239 -38.16 7.42 1.15
CA VAL A 239 -38.53 8.82 0.95
C VAL A 239 -37.28 9.69 0.86
N ARG A 240 -36.33 9.48 1.78
CA ARG A 240 -35.10 10.26 1.88
C ARG A 240 -34.00 9.45 2.58
N ILE A 241 -32.75 9.79 2.28
CA ILE A 241 -31.59 9.31 3.05
C ILE A 241 -31.19 10.43 4.00
N ASP A 242 -31.32 10.19 5.31
CA ASP A 242 -30.93 11.15 6.35
C ASP A 242 -29.42 11.11 6.60
N LYS A 243 -28.87 9.89 6.71
CA LYS A 243 -27.45 9.66 7.03
C LYS A 243 -26.87 8.55 6.19
N SER A 244 -25.64 8.75 5.72
CA SER A 244 -24.86 7.73 5.01
C SER A 244 -23.42 7.82 5.49
N LEU A 245 -23.02 6.85 6.31
CA LEU A 245 -21.65 6.68 6.77
C LEU A 245 -21.06 5.47 6.07
N ILE A 246 -19.90 5.63 5.47
CA ILE A 246 -19.20 4.56 4.76
C ILE A 246 -17.79 4.51 5.31
N ARG A 247 -17.31 3.31 5.63
CA ARG A 247 -15.93 3.08 6.09
C ARG A 247 -15.30 1.91 5.35
N LYS A 248 -13.98 1.95 5.26
CA LYS A 248 -13.17 0.91 4.60
C LYS A 248 -12.53 -0.02 5.65
N MET A 249 -12.59 -1.31 5.35
CA MET A 249 -12.05 -2.41 6.16
C MET A 249 -11.22 -3.31 5.24
N GLY A 250 -9.92 -3.01 5.11
CA GLY A 250 -9.07 -3.64 4.08
C GLY A 250 -9.60 -3.28 2.68
N LEU A 251 -9.90 -4.26 1.83
CA LEU A 251 -10.47 -4.02 0.50
C LEU A 251 -12.00 -4.00 0.45
N SER A 252 -12.67 -4.09 1.61
CA SER A 252 -14.13 -4.09 1.71
C SER A 252 -14.67 -2.78 2.28
N PHE A 253 -15.91 -2.45 1.93
CA PHE A 253 -16.65 -1.32 2.49
C PHE A 253 -17.79 -1.81 3.40
N TYR A 254 -18.01 -1.04 4.47
CA TYR A 254 -19.15 -1.18 5.37
C TYR A 254 -19.93 0.12 5.38
N VAL A 255 -21.25 -0.01 5.32
CA VAL A 255 -22.16 1.13 5.18
C VAL A 255 -23.16 1.15 6.32
N ASP A 256 -23.25 2.27 7.02
CA ASP A 256 -24.31 2.55 7.98
C ASP A 256 -25.21 3.65 7.40
N LEU A 257 -26.47 3.31 7.13
CA LEU A 257 -27.47 4.17 6.49
C LEU A 257 -28.65 4.44 7.41
N HIS A 258 -29.13 5.67 7.41
CA HIS A 258 -30.43 6.03 7.96
C HIS A 258 -31.34 6.45 6.80
N ILE A 259 -32.45 5.74 6.63
CA ILE A 259 -33.45 6.02 5.60
C ILE A 259 -34.76 6.45 6.24
N GLU A 260 -35.43 7.38 5.61
CA GLU A 260 -36.78 7.81 5.99
C GLU A 260 -37.81 7.08 5.13
N VAL A 261 -38.84 6.54 5.79
CA VAL A 261 -39.98 5.84 5.17
C VAL A 261 -41.30 6.37 5.73
N ASP A 262 -42.43 6.01 5.13
CA ASP A 262 -43.75 6.38 5.68
C ASP A 262 -43.92 5.84 7.10
N GLY A 263 -44.15 6.73 8.07
CA GLY A 263 -44.30 6.38 9.48
C GLY A 263 -45.54 5.56 9.82
N ASN A 264 -46.47 5.37 8.88
CA ASN A 264 -47.67 4.55 9.07
C ASN A 264 -47.49 3.08 8.71
N ILE A 265 -46.35 2.70 8.12
CA ILE A 265 -46.10 1.31 7.76
C ILE A 265 -45.83 0.44 8.99
N SER A 266 -46.10 -0.86 8.85
CA SER A 266 -45.74 -1.80 9.91
C SER A 266 -44.22 -1.96 10.04
N VAL A 267 -43.73 -2.33 11.23
CA VAL A 267 -42.31 -2.67 11.44
C VAL A 267 -41.83 -3.76 10.47
N ARG A 268 -42.72 -4.69 10.11
CA ARG A 268 -42.43 -5.75 9.14
C ARG A 268 -42.16 -5.18 7.74
N GLU A 269 -42.98 -4.23 7.31
CA GLU A 269 -42.85 -3.57 6.02
C GLU A 269 -41.59 -2.69 5.96
N GLY A 270 -41.34 -1.92 7.03
CA GLY A 270 -40.07 -1.22 7.19
C GLY A 270 -38.86 -2.16 7.09
N HIS A 271 -38.89 -3.29 7.81
CA HIS A 271 -37.82 -4.30 7.73
C HIS A 271 -37.61 -4.83 6.31
N HIS A 272 -38.68 -5.04 5.54
CA HIS A 272 -38.58 -5.44 4.13
C HIS A 272 -37.92 -4.35 3.27
N ILE A 273 -38.26 -3.07 3.46
CA ILE A 273 -37.62 -1.94 2.76
C ILE A 273 -36.13 -1.89 3.10
N ALA A 274 -35.77 -1.97 4.40
CA ALA A 274 -34.37 -1.98 4.82
C ALA A 274 -33.57 -3.15 4.22
N HIS A 275 -34.15 -4.35 4.14
CA HIS A 275 -33.53 -5.49 3.47
C HIS A 275 -33.40 -5.30 1.96
N ALA A 276 -34.37 -4.65 1.32
CA ALA A 276 -34.30 -4.32 -0.10
C ALA A 276 -33.19 -3.29 -0.39
N VAL A 277 -33.06 -2.24 0.43
CA VAL A 277 -31.96 -1.27 0.37
C VAL A 277 -30.60 -1.94 0.56
N LYS A 278 -30.46 -2.76 1.60
CA LYS A 278 -29.23 -3.53 1.84
C LYS A 278 -28.84 -4.34 0.61
N ARG A 279 -29.80 -5.07 0.02
CA ARG A 279 -29.55 -5.91 -1.16
C ARG A 279 -29.16 -5.08 -2.38
N ALA A 280 -29.91 -4.02 -2.68
CA ALA A 280 -29.63 -3.14 -3.82
C ALA A 280 -28.22 -2.55 -3.76
N ILE A 281 -27.78 -2.13 -2.57
CA ILE A 281 -26.43 -1.61 -2.37
C ILE A 281 -25.38 -2.71 -2.54
N GLN A 282 -25.56 -3.89 -1.94
CA GLN A 282 -24.59 -4.99 -2.07
C GLN A 282 -24.49 -5.53 -3.50
N GLU A 283 -25.57 -5.47 -4.28
CA GLU A 283 -25.58 -5.84 -5.70
C GLU A 283 -24.93 -4.77 -6.59
N SER A 284 -24.89 -3.50 -6.16
CA SER A 284 -24.29 -2.40 -6.91
C SER A 284 -22.75 -2.46 -6.97
N ASP A 285 -22.10 -2.92 -5.89
CA ASP A 285 -20.65 -3.07 -5.84
C ASP A 285 -20.26 -4.26 -4.93
N PRO A 286 -19.57 -5.28 -5.46
CA PRO A 286 -19.24 -6.48 -4.72
C PRO A 286 -18.21 -6.25 -3.60
N ARG A 287 -17.61 -5.07 -3.49
CA ARG A 287 -16.70 -4.71 -2.39
C ARG A 287 -17.47 -4.30 -1.13
N ILE A 288 -18.76 -3.99 -1.23
CA ILE A 288 -19.60 -3.66 -0.08
C ILE A 288 -19.94 -4.96 0.64
N ALA A 289 -19.22 -5.22 1.74
CA ALA A 289 -19.34 -6.46 2.48
C ALA A 289 -20.64 -6.51 3.30
N ASP A 290 -21.02 -5.40 3.93
CA ASP A 290 -22.24 -5.33 4.72
C ASP A 290 -22.84 -3.92 4.76
N VAL A 291 -24.15 -3.88 4.95
CA VAL A 291 -24.93 -2.65 5.09
C VAL A 291 -25.85 -2.79 6.29
N LEU A 292 -25.77 -1.81 7.20
CA LEU A 292 -26.71 -1.61 8.29
C LEU A 292 -27.66 -0.48 7.92
N VAL A 293 -28.96 -0.76 7.91
CA VAL A 293 -29.99 0.22 7.56
C VAL A 293 -30.87 0.47 8.79
N HIS A 294 -30.81 1.69 9.31
CA HIS A 294 -31.72 2.22 10.32
C HIS A 294 -32.90 2.92 9.63
N ILE A 295 -34.10 2.73 10.18
CA ILE A 295 -35.34 3.26 9.62
C ILE A 295 -35.84 4.38 10.51
N GLU A 296 -36.04 5.54 9.92
CA GLU A 296 -36.62 6.72 10.53
C GLU A 296 -38.01 6.99 9.92
N PRO A 297 -39.00 7.44 10.70
CA PRO A 297 -40.26 7.89 10.13
C PRO A 297 -40.07 9.24 9.44
N ALA A 298 -40.52 9.36 8.19
CA ALA A 298 -40.52 10.63 7.47
C ALA A 298 -41.42 11.64 8.21
N LYS A 299 -40.88 12.82 8.53
CA LYS A 299 -41.68 13.91 9.08
C LYS A 299 -42.66 14.38 8.00
N LYS A 300 -43.94 14.54 8.35
CA LYS A 300 -44.89 15.22 7.46
C LYS A 300 -44.35 16.61 7.15
N LEU A 301 -44.13 16.88 5.86
CA LEU A 301 -43.93 18.23 5.33
C LEU A 301 -45.19 19.07 5.55
#